data_AF-A0A2V9C1U4-F1
#
_entry.id   AF-A0A2V9C1U4-F1
#
_cell.length_a   1.000
_cell.length_b   1.000
_cell.length_c   1.000
_cell.angle_alpha   90.00
_cell.angle_beta   90.00
_cell.angle_gamma   90.00
#
_symmetry.space_group_name_H-M   'P 1'
#
loop_
_entity.id
_entity.type
_entity.pdbx_description
1 polymer ?
#
loop_
_entity_poly.entity_id
_entity_poly.type
_entity_poly.pdbx_seq_one_letter_code
_entity_poly.pdbx_strand_id
1 'polypeptide(L)'
;TQGGIAAPQSDDAQVKQGDMVSMVLTQGDLSIQASCTVSAVVGDRVFACGHPLFSFGSVELPMARGRVLTTLSSALASTKIVNAGGTIGTITQDRLTAVMGRLGPAPRMVPMELTIATPAQQKQFRFELIENPKLTPLLVAIAAFNGLVANTAYGEGTTLRLTGGIEIAGHSRVNLENMFAPTDLFIPDGSFVAGTVQNVFTRIFSNPYEAAKIERITLRVESIPERRWASIENAWCEKSEVQPGETVSVKVLLRPYRGAPLIQEVPITIPPQAARGTILRILVSDSEQLNRMTRLFSSAPQGRLAGLEQLITLLNRERRNNRLYVTLLQPTPTLLVEDKELPNAPLSQINVLDQRRNPVGSILLRESTAGEWSVPLNQVISGLASVNIAVK
;
A
#
# COMPACT_ATOMS: atom_id res chain seq x y z
N THR A 1 14.43 15.90 -11.86
CA THR A 1 14.08 15.45 -13.21
C THR A 1 14.68 16.44 -14.20
N GLN A 2 15.46 15.97 -15.18
CA GLN A 2 16.09 16.89 -16.14
C GLN A 2 15.16 17.13 -17.33
N GLY A 3 14.12 17.95 -17.11
CA GLY A 3 13.15 18.37 -18.13
C GLY A 3 11.71 18.45 -17.62
N GLY A 4 10.86 19.16 -18.37
CA GLY A 4 9.42 19.29 -18.16
C GLY A 4 8.61 18.89 -19.39
N ILE A 5 7.41 19.45 -19.52
CA ILE A 5 6.50 19.25 -20.65
C ILE A 5 6.53 20.50 -21.53
N ALA A 6 6.48 20.32 -22.84
CA ALA A 6 6.33 21.37 -23.84
C ALA A 6 5.03 21.14 -24.62
N ALA A 7 4.41 22.22 -25.11
CA ALA A 7 3.18 22.12 -25.88
C ALA A 7 3.37 21.23 -27.12
N PRO A 8 2.36 20.43 -27.51
CA PRO A 8 2.39 19.69 -28.78
C PRO A 8 2.57 20.62 -29.98
N GLN A 9 3.33 20.19 -30.97
CA GLN A 9 3.48 20.88 -32.26
C GLN A 9 3.07 19.93 -33.40
N SER A 10 2.64 20.51 -34.52
CA SER A 10 2.14 19.76 -35.68
C SER A 10 3.19 18.86 -36.33
N ASP A 11 4.47 19.17 -36.16
CA ASP A 11 5.60 18.43 -36.69
C ASP A 11 6.19 17.41 -35.72
N ASP A 12 5.62 17.25 -34.50
CA ASP A 12 6.18 16.36 -33.48
C ASP A 12 6.31 14.90 -33.96
N ALA A 13 5.37 14.43 -34.77
CA ALA A 13 5.38 13.09 -35.32
C ALA A 13 6.42 12.88 -36.44
N GLN A 14 7.03 13.94 -36.98
CA GLN A 14 8.00 13.89 -38.08
C GLN A 14 9.43 13.62 -37.58
N VAL A 15 9.57 12.59 -36.74
CA VAL A 15 10.84 12.19 -36.13
C VAL A 15 11.77 11.56 -37.18
N LYS A 16 13.06 11.92 -37.12
CA LYS A 16 14.11 11.44 -38.03
C LYS A 16 15.29 10.87 -37.23
N GLN A 17 16.25 10.26 -37.92
CA GLN A 17 17.49 9.84 -37.29
C GLN A 17 18.22 11.04 -36.64
N GLY A 18 18.75 10.85 -35.43
CA GLY A 18 19.45 11.89 -34.66
C GLY A 18 18.53 12.77 -33.80
N ASP A 19 17.22 12.72 -34.03
CA ASP A 19 16.23 13.37 -33.17
C ASP A 19 16.18 12.76 -31.76
N MET A 20 15.56 13.47 -30.83
CA MET A 20 15.25 12.93 -29.50
C MET A 20 13.77 12.54 -29.41
N VAL A 21 13.52 11.46 -28.69
CA VAL A 21 12.20 11.02 -28.23
C VAL A 21 12.22 10.80 -26.72
N SER A 22 11.07 10.99 -26.09
CA SER A 22 10.88 10.83 -24.65
C SER A 22 9.89 9.69 -24.37
N MET A 23 10.28 8.79 -23.48
CA MET A 23 9.42 7.79 -22.87
C MET A 23 8.79 8.41 -21.62
N VAL A 24 7.50 8.70 -21.68
CA VAL A 24 6.78 9.35 -20.57
C VAL A 24 6.38 8.29 -19.54
N LEU A 25 6.81 8.45 -18.30
CA LEU A 25 6.47 7.54 -17.19
C LEU A 25 5.36 8.13 -16.30
N THR A 26 5.39 9.45 -16.11
CA THR A 26 4.37 10.20 -15.37
C THR A 26 4.23 11.59 -15.98
N GLN A 27 2.99 12.07 -16.11
CA GLN A 27 2.67 13.43 -16.57
C GLN A 27 1.55 14.06 -15.72
N GLY A 28 1.33 15.36 -15.91
CA GLY A 28 0.41 16.16 -15.09
C GLY A 28 1.19 17.10 -14.16
N ASP A 29 0.79 17.17 -12.89
CA ASP A 29 1.48 17.98 -11.86
C ASP A 29 2.89 17.47 -11.49
N LEU A 30 3.27 16.30 -12.00
CA LEU A 30 4.62 15.74 -11.93
C LEU A 30 4.99 15.17 -13.30
N SER A 31 6.17 15.52 -13.80
CA SER A 31 6.70 15.00 -15.06
C SER A 31 7.92 14.13 -14.81
N ILE A 32 7.82 12.85 -15.16
CA ILE A 32 8.92 11.89 -15.14
C ILE A 32 9.00 11.24 -16.51
N GLN A 33 10.15 11.38 -17.17
CA GLN A 33 10.41 10.79 -18.47
C GLN A 33 11.87 10.39 -18.58
N ALA A 34 12.11 9.39 -19.43
CA ALA A 34 13.44 9.12 -19.96
C ALA A 34 13.49 9.63 -21.41
N SER A 35 14.65 10.05 -21.89
CA SER A 35 14.79 10.52 -23.27
C SER A 35 15.99 9.87 -23.93
N CYS A 36 15.83 9.51 -25.20
CA CYS A 36 16.87 8.88 -26.00
C CYS A 36 16.93 9.48 -27.40
N THR A 37 18.10 9.37 -28.00
CA THR A 37 18.29 9.65 -29.43
C THR A 37 17.65 8.55 -30.26
N VAL A 38 17.07 8.94 -31.39
CA VAL A 38 16.54 8.07 -32.43
C VAL A 38 17.69 7.60 -33.32
N SER A 39 17.90 6.30 -33.32
CA SER A 39 18.92 5.62 -34.11
C SER A 39 18.48 5.43 -35.56
N ALA A 40 17.21 5.10 -35.79
CA ALA A 40 16.63 4.92 -37.11
C ALA A 40 15.09 4.99 -37.08
N VAL A 41 14.50 5.34 -38.21
CA VAL A 41 13.06 5.27 -38.45
C VAL A 41 12.82 4.44 -39.72
N VAL A 42 12.01 3.38 -39.63
CA VAL A 42 11.73 2.46 -40.74
C VAL A 42 10.23 2.20 -40.82
N GLY A 43 9.57 2.88 -41.75
CA GLY A 43 8.10 2.92 -41.81
C GLY A 43 7.56 3.64 -40.58
N ASP A 44 6.65 2.99 -39.85
CA ASP A 44 6.10 3.49 -38.60
C ASP A 44 6.96 3.14 -37.36
N ARG A 45 8.03 2.36 -37.52
CA ARG A 45 8.88 1.92 -36.41
C ARG A 45 9.98 2.93 -36.12
N VAL A 46 10.12 3.28 -34.85
CA VAL A 46 11.16 4.17 -34.33
C VAL A 46 12.09 3.33 -33.45
N PHE A 47 13.37 3.30 -33.79
CA PHE A 47 14.42 2.69 -32.96
C PHE A 47 15.14 3.80 -32.23
N ALA A 48 15.11 3.75 -30.90
CA ALA A 48 15.70 4.75 -30.02
C ALA A 48 16.54 4.05 -28.95
N CYS A 49 17.46 4.81 -28.36
CA CYS A 49 18.46 4.30 -27.42
C CYS A 49 19.41 3.27 -28.09
N GLY A 50 20.68 3.27 -27.67
CA GLY A 50 21.65 2.21 -28.02
C GLY A 50 21.78 1.15 -26.91
N HIS A 51 20.85 1.15 -25.96
CA HIS A 51 20.87 0.38 -24.73
C HIS A 51 19.42 0.24 -24.21
N PRO A 52 19.15 -0.70 -23.28
CA PRO A 52 17.83 -0.77 -22.66
C PRO A 52 17.62 0.42 -21.72
N LEU A 53 16.37 0.83 -21.55
CA LEU A 53 15.99 1.76 -20.49
C LEU A 53 15.87 1.03 -19.15
N PHE A 54 15.05 -0.02 -19.10
CA PHE A 54 14.81 -0.87 -17.92
C PHE A 54 14.99 -2.37 -18.21
N SER A 55 15.16 -2.76 -19.47
CA SER A 55 15.22 -4.16 -19.94
C SER A 55 13.93 -4.95 -19.67
N PHE A 56 12.77 -4.31 -19.76
CA PHE A 56 11.49 -4.97 -19.48
C PHE A 56 10.96 -5.85 -20.62
N GLY A 57 11.62 -5.85 -21.78
CA GLY A 57 11.16 -6.62 -22.93
C GLY A 57 9.96 -5.94 -23.57
N SER A 58 8.80 -6.60 -23.57
CA SER A 58 7.58 -5.99 -24.10
C SER A 58 7.04 -4.96 -23.11
N VAL A 59 6.75 -3.75 -23.59
CA VAL A 59 6.24 -2.64 -22.77
C VAL A 59 5.22 -1.83 -23.54
N GLU A 60 4.44 -1.01 -22.84
CA GLU A 60 3.56 -0.01 -23.44
C GLU A 60 3.82 1.32 -22.75
N LEU A 61 4.68 2.15 -23.33
CA LEU A 61 5.01 3.47 -22.79
C LEU A 61 4.66 4.55 -23.81
N PRO A 62 4.06 5.69 -23.43
CA PRO A 62 3.88 6.81 -24.34
C PRO A 62 5.24 7.29 -24.88
N MET A 63 5.32 7.36 -26.21
CA MET A 63 6.45 7.95 -26.91
C MET A 63 6.08 9.38 -27.29
N ALA A 64 6.81 10.36 -26.78
CA ALA A 64 6.65 11.77 -27.10
C ALA A 64 7.86 12.30 -27.85
N ARG A 65 7.69 13.42 -28.56
CA ARG A 65 8.82 14.16 -29.14
C ARG A 65 9.73 14.67 -28.02
N GLY A 66 11.03 14.41 -28.09
CA GLY A 66 12.00 15.00 -27.18
C GLY A 66 12.52 16.31 -27.72
N ARG A 67 12.38 17.42 -26.97
CA ARG A 67 12.95 18.73 -27.31
C ARG A 67 14.12 19.05 -26.41
N VAL A 68 15.32 19.05 -26.98
CA VAL A 68 16.54 19.40 -26.25
C VAL A 68 16.53 20.89 -25.98
N LEU A 69 16.55 21.27 -24.71
CA LEU A 69 16.69 22.65 -24.28
C LEU A 69 18.16 23.07 -24.24
N THR A 70 19.01 22.21 -23.68
CA THR A 70 20.44 22.46 -23.57
C THR A 70 21.21 21.16 -23.37
N THR A 71 22.51 21.21 -23.62
CA THR A 71 23.45 20.13 -23.29
C THR A 71 24.31 20.58 -22.12
N LEU A 72 24.28 19.80 -21.04
CA LEU A 72 25.18 19.96 -19.90
C LEU A 72 26.44 19.13 -20.17
N SER A 73 27.46 19.82 -20.69
CA SER A 73 28.75 19.23 -20.97
C SER A 73 29.49 18.88 -19.67
N SER A 74 30.04 17.68 -19.61
CA SER A 74 30.87 17.21 -18.49
C SER A 74 31.89 16.21 -18.99
N ALA A 75 33.10 16.29 -18.44
CA ALA A 75 34.18 15.35 -18.73
C ALA A 75 33.88 13.94 -18.17
N LEU A 76 33.04 13.84 -17.14
CA LEU A 76 32.62 12.55 -16.56
C LEU A 76 31.43 11.95 -17.32
N ALA A 77 30.38 12.76 -17.54
CA ALA A 77 29.16 12.31 -18.22
C ALA A 77 28.34 13.51 -18.73
N SER A 78 28.37 13.75 -20.04
CA SER A 78 27.54 14.80 -20.67
C SER A 78 26.06 14.37 -20.70
N THR A 79 25.16 15.30 -20.42
CA THR A 79 23.70 15.04 -20.39
C THR A 79 22.93 16.10 -21.16
N LYS A 80 21.72 15.77 -21.62
CA LYS A 80 20.81 16.73 -22.27
C LYS A 80 19.64 17.01 -21.34
N ILE A 81 19.25 18.28 -21.24
CA ILE A 81 17.97 18.68 -20.64
C ILE A 81 16.91 18.62 -21.73
N VAL A 82 15.87 17.80 -21.54
CA VAL A 82 14.90 17.49 -22.60
C VAL A 82 13.48 17.65 -22.08
N ASN A 83 12.67 18.47 -22.77
CA ASN A 83 11.22 18.50 -22.55
C ASN A 83 10.52 17.46 -23.43
N ALA A 84 9.46 16.82 -22.92
CA ALA A 84 8.56 16.03 -23.74
C ALA A 84 7.54 16.95 -24.42
N GLY A 85 7.44 16.87 -25.74
CA GLY A 85 6.43 17.52 -26.55
C GLY A 85 5.17 16.68 -26.66
N GLY A 86 4.51 16.76 -27.82
CA GLY A 86 3.34 15.94 -28.11
C GLY A 86 3.67 14.45 -28.10
N THR A 87 2.70 13.66 -27.63
CA THR A 87 2.75 12.19 -27.73
C THR A 87 2.51 11.77 -29.18
N ILE A 88 3.41 10.98 -29.72
CA ILE A 88 3.51 10.64 -31.14
C ILE A 88 3.39 9.13 -31.40
N GLY A 89 3.30 8.32 -30.34
CA GLY A 89 3.20 6.87 -30.47
C GLY A 89 3.37 6.12 -29.17
N THR A 90 3.72 4.84 -29.32
CA THR A 90 3.91 3.89 -28.23
C THR A 90 5.28 3.23 -28.34
N ILE A 91 6.07 3.24 -27.27
CA ILE A 91 7.21 2.35 -27.11
C ILE A 91 6.67 0.95 -26.80
N THR A 92 7.10 -0.02 -27.61
CA THR A 92 6.60 -1.40 -27.57
C THR A 92 7.65 -2.41 -27.10
N GLN A 93 8.93 -2.07 -27.20
CA GLN A 93 10.04 -2.92 -26.78
C GLN A 93 11.11 -2.12 -26.06
N ASP A 94 11.64 -2.69 -24.99
CA ASP A 94 12.80 -2.22 -24.22
C ASP A 94 13.77 -3.40 -24.04
N ARG A 95 14.76 -3.49 -24.92
CA ARG A 95 15.66 -4.64 -25.07
C ARG A 95 17.11 -4.18 -25.06
N LEU A 96 18.03 -5.14 -24.95
CA LEU A 96 19.46 -4.90 -24.78
C LEU A 96 20.08 -3.95 -25.82
N THR A 97 19.70 -4.07 -27.10
CA THR A 97 20.34 -3.33 -28.19
C THR A 97 19.61 -2.04 -28.57
N ALA A 98 18.31 -1.96 -28.27
CA ALA A 98 17.49 -0.82 -28.61
C ALA A 98 16.17 -0.83 -27.83
N VAL A 99 15.64 0.36 -27.63
CA VAL A 99 14.23 0.60 -27.34
C VAL A 99 13.53 0.83 -28.68
N MET A 100 12.39 0.18 -28.91
CA MET A 100 11.65 0.31 -30.16
C MET A 100 10.21 0.69 -29.89
N GLY A 101 9.72 1.66 -30.66
CA GLY A 101 8.34 2.13 -30.65
C GLY A 101 7.72 2.15 -32.03
N ARG A 102 6.43 2.46 -32.05
CA ARG A 102 5.65 2.69 -33.26
C ARG A 102 4.99 4.06 -33.18
N LEU A 103 5.04 4.80 -34.27
CA LEU A 103 4.26 6.03 -34.44
C LEU A 103 2.76 5.69 -34.45
N GLY A 104 1.93 6.59 -33.92
CA GLY A 104 0.49 6.41 -33.87
C GLY A 104 -0.10 6.76 -32.51
N PRO A 105 -1.12 6.02 -32.02
CA PRO A 105 -1.73 6.31 -30.73
C PRO A 105 -0.78 6.00 -29.57
N ALA A 106 -0.97 6.74 -28.48
CA ALA A 106 -0.34 6.47 -27.19
C ALA A 106 -1.04 5.29 -26.50
N PRO A 107 -0.36 4.57 -25.60
CA PRO A 107 -1.03 3.61 -24.74
C PRO A 107 -1.83 4.35 -23.66
N ARG A 108 -2.76 3.65 -23.03
CA ARG A 108 -3.53 4.18 -21.90
C ARG A 108 -2.60 4.46 -20.71
N MET A 109 -2.81 5.59 -20.04
CA MET A 109 -2.21 5.88 -18.74
C MET A 109 -3.26 5.76 -17.63
N VAL A 110 -2.82 5.48 -16.41
CA VAL A 110 -3.65 5.38 -15.21
C VAL A 110 -3.81 6.78 -14.62
N PRO A 111 -5.04 7.33 -14.55
CA PRO A 111 -5.29 8.61 -13.90
C PRO A 111 -5.22 8.47 -12.38
N MET A 112 -4.56 9.44 -11.74
CA MET A 112 -4.45 9.56 -10.29
C MET A 112 -4.80 10.98 -9.85
N GLU A 113 -5.72 11.09 -8.91
CA GLU A 113 -6.03 12.33 -8.22
C GLU A 113 -5.56 12.27 -6.78
N LEU A 114 -4.86 13.33 -6.35
CA LEU A 114 -4.42 13.51 -4.98
C LEU A 114 -4.95 14.82 -4.45
N THR A 115 -5.76 14.76 -3.40
CA THR A 115 -6.22 15.94 -2.68
C THR A 115 -5.49 16.08 -1.35
N ILE A 116 -4.96 17.25 -1.08
CA ILE A 116 -4.31 17.57 0.19
C ILE A 116 -5.10 18.67 0.85
N ALA A 117 -5.58 18.38 2.04
CA ALA A 117 -6.43 19.25 2.82
C ALA A 117 -5.77 19.61 4.13
N THR A 118 -5.87 20.87 4.50
CA THR A 118 -5.50 21.42 5.81
C THR A 118 -6.69 22.21 6.35
N PRO A 119 -6.66 22.64 7.62
CA PRO A 119 -7.70 23.52 8.14
C PRO A 119 -7.84 24.85 7.36
N ALA A 120 -6.77 25.32 6.71
CA ALA A 120 -6.75 26.61 6.01
C ALA A 120 -7.05 26.51 4.51
N GLN A 121 -6.61 25.44 3.84
CA GLN A 121 -6.70 25.32 2.38
C GLN A 121 -6.75 23.87 1.92
N GLN A 122 -7.28 23.68 0.70
CA GLN A 122 -7.26 22.42 -0.02
C GLN A 122 -6.58 22.62 -1.39
N LYS A 123 -5.70 21.69 -1.77
CA LYS A 123 -5.06 21.64 -3.08
C LYS A 123 -5.29 20.27 -3.73
N GLN A 124 -5.63 20.26 -5.01
CA GLN A 124 -5.78 19.05 -5.80
C GLN A 124 -4.64 18.94 -6.81
N PHE A 125 -4.15 17.73 -6.98
CA PHE A 125 -3.14 17.36 -7.96
C PHE A 125 -3.68 16.25 -8.85
N ARG A 126 -3.31 16.28 -10.12
CA ARG A 126 -3.68 15.32 -11.15
C ARG A 126 -2.44 14.78 -11.82
N PHE A 127 -2.37 13.46 -11.89
CA PHE A 127 -1.28 12.73 -12.52
C PHE A 127 -1.85 11.69 -13.47
N GLU A 128 -1.08 11.37 -14.49
CA GLU A 128 -1.28 10.19 -15.32
C GLU A 128 0.00 9.37 -15.27
N LEU A 129 -0.10 8.09 -14.90
CA LEU A 129 1.04 7.20 -14.71
C LEU A 129 0.98 6.03 -15.69
N ILE A 130 2.12 5.53 -16.13
CA ILE A 130 2.16 4.28 -16.90
C ILE A 130 1.63 3.10 -16.07
N GLU A 131 1.08 2.11 -16.74
CA GLU A 131 0.68 0.83 -16.15
C GLU A 131 1.77 -0.22 -16.41
N ASN A 132 2.58 -0.49 -15.40
CA ASN A 132 3.62 -1.51 -15.44
C ASN A 132 3.82 -2.10 -14.03
N PRO A 133 3.78 -3.43 -13.87
CA PRO A 133 3.87 -4.07 -12.55
C PRO A 133 5.11 -3.72 -11.74
N LYS A 134 6.22 -3.36 -12.40
CA LYS A 134 7.49 -3.01 -11.74
C LYS A 134 7.62 -1.52 -11.44
N LEU A 135 6.97 -0.64 -12.20
CA LEU A 135 7.13 0.82 -12.06
C LEU A 135 5.92 1.49 -11.42
N THR A 136 4.69 1.07 -11.70
CA THR A 136 3.49 1.74 -11.18
C THR A 136 3.51 1.87 -9.65
N PRO A 137 3.87 0.84 -8.85
CA PRO A 137 3.95 1.01 -7.40
C PRO A 137 4.91 2.12 -6.97
N LEU A 138 6.07 2.22 -7.61
CA LEU A 138 7.07 3.26 -7.32
C LEU A 138 6.59 4.65 -7.78
N LEU A 139 6.04 4.75 -8.99
CA LEU A 139 5.59 6.03 -9.56
C LEU A 139 4.43 6.63 -8.75
N VAL A 140 3.48 5.80 -8.31
CA VAL A 140 2.40 6.25 -7.41
C VAL A 140 2.96 6.75 -6.08
N ALA A 141 3.97 6.07 -5.52
CA ALA A 141 4.63 6.50 -4.30
C ALA A 141 5.31 7.86 -4.46
N ILE A 142 6.05 8.04 -5.57
CA ILE A 142 6.71 9.31 -5.89
C ILE A 142 5.68 10.43 -6.10
N ALA A 143 4.57 10.16 -6.79
CA ALA A 143 3.49 11.14 -7.00
C ALA A 143 2.81 11.52 -5.69
N ALA A 144 2.47 10.54 -4.84
CA ALA A 144 1.90 10.77 -3.51
C ALA A 144 2.84 11.61 -2.64
N PHE A 145 4.13 11.25 -2.61
CA PHE A 145 5.14 11.97 -1.84
C PHE A 145 5.33 13.40 -2.36
N ASN A 146 5.54 13.59 -3.67
CA ASN A 146 5.76 14.92 -4.26
C ASN A 146 4.54 15.81 -4.08
N GLY A 147 3.33 15.30 -4.30
CA GLY A 147 2.13 16.09 -4.05
C GLY A 147 2.05 16.57 -2.59
N LEU A 148 2.45 15.71 -1.64
CA LEU A 148 2.54 16.05 -0.22
C LEU A 148 3.59 17.12 0.06
N VAL A 149 4.85 16.91 -0.32
CA VAL A 149 5.93 17.82 0.11
C VAL A 149 6.11 19.06 -0.78
N ALA A 150 5.65 19.03 -2.03
CA ALA A 150 5.77 20.15 -2.98
C ALA A 150 4.63 21.18 -2.87
N ASN A 151 3.90 21.19 -1.75
CA ASN A 151 2.80 22.11 -1.54
C ASN A 151 2.94 22.87 -0.21
N THR A 152 2.53 24.14 -0.21
CA THR A 152 2.62 25.03 0.97
C THR A 152 1.56 24.72 2.04
N ALA A 153 0.57 23.89 1.73
CA ALA A 153 -0.39 23.37 2.70
C ALA A 153 0.22 22.28 3.59
N TYR A 154 1.32 21.65 3.18
CA TYR A 154 2.00 20.67 4.00
C TYR A 154 2.87 21.34 5.08
N GLY A 155 2.79 20.82 6.29
CA GLY A 155 3.70 21.13 7.39
C GLY A 155 4.22 19.84 8.03
N GLU A 156 5.55 19.76 8.20
CA GLU A 156 6.19 18.70 9.00
C GLU A 156 5.70 18.77 10.46
N GLY A 157 5.70 17.62 11.14
CA GLY A 157 5.25 17.55 12.53
C GLY A 157 3.72 17.50 12.67
N THR A 158 3.00 17.25 11.58
CA THR A 158 1.54 17.10 11.57
C THR A 158 1.13 15.65 11.35
N THR A 159 0.00 15.24 11.93
CA THR A 159 -0.55 13.91 11.64
C THR A 159 -1.25 13.93 10.29
N LEU A 160 -0.93 12.97 9.42
CA LEU A 160 -1.55 12.84 8.10
C LEU A 160 -2.62 11.75 8.15
N ARG A 161 -3.86 12.06 7.82
CA ARG A 161 -4.93 11.06 7.63
C ARG A 161 -5.10 10.80 6.13
N LEU A 162 -4.75 9.59 5.71
CA LEU A 162 -4.99 9.09 4.36
C LEU A 162 -6.38 8.47 4.29
N THR A 163 -7.15 8.87 3.28
CA THR A 163 -8.36 8.19 2.81
C THR A 163 -8.29 8.08 1.29
N GLY A 164 -8.85 7.03 0.70
CA GLY A 164 -8.83 6.91 -0.75
C GLY A 164 -9.14 5.51 -1.24
N GLY A 165 -8.83 5.27 -2.51
CA GLY A 165 -8.89 3.93 -3.05
C GLY A 165 -8.42 3.82 -4.49
N ILE A 166 -8.42 2.58 -4.95
CA ILE A 166 -7.93 2.15 -6.24
C ILE A 166 -9.08 1.42 -6.94
N GLU A 167 -9.49 1.93 -8.09
CA GLU A 167 -10.44 1.28 -8.97
C GLU A 167 -9.72 0.32 -9.90
N ILE A 168 -10.16 -0.94 -9.94
CA ILE A 168 -9.53 -2.02 -10.71
C ILE A 168 -10.62 -2.65 -11.58
N ALA A 169 -10.36 -2.78 -12.88
CA ALA A 169 -11.33 -3.26 -13.85
C ALA A 169 -11.83 -4.66 -13.47
N GLY A 170 -13.14 -4.82 -13.36
CA GLY A 170 -13.76 -6.11 -13.03
C GLY A 170 -13.72 -6.54 -11.57
N HIS A 171 -13.22 -5.68 -10.65
CA HIS A 171 -13.06 -6.01 -9.23
C HIS A 171 -13.66 -4.96 -8.30
N SER A 172 -13.80 -5.33 -7.03
CA SER A 172 -14.13 -4.38 -5.98
C SER A 172 -13.06 -3.28 -5.84
N ARG A 173 -13.47 -2.10 -5.40
CA ARG A 173 -12.55 -1.00 -5.05
C ARG A 173 -11.66 -1.42 -3.87
N VAL A 174 -10.35 -1.18 -3.98
CA VAL A 174 -9.44 -1.27 -2.83
C VAL A 174 -9.52 0.04 -2.03
N ASN A 175 -9.81 -0.05 -0.74
CA ASN A 175 -10.01 1.08 0.16
C ASN A 175 -8.78 1.32 1.03
N LEU A 176 -8.28 2.54 0.95
CA LEU A 176 -7.13 3.02 1.72
C LEU A 176 -7.63 3.94 2.83
N GLU A 177 -7.32 3.60 4.07
CA GLU A 177 -7.60 4.44 5.23
C GLU A 177 -6.56 4.13 6.31
N ASN A 178 -5.79 5.15 6.73
CA ASN A 178 -4.83 5.08 7.84
C ASN A 178 -4.42 6.50 8.27
N MET A 179 -3.91 6.63 9.50
CA MET A 179 -3.28 7.84 10.02
C MET A 179 -1.77 7.66 10.16
N PHE A 180 -1.01 8.72 9.96
CA PHE A 180 0.45 8.71 10.04
C PHE A 180 0.87 9.83 10.97
N ALA A 181 1.25 9.48 12.19
CA ALA A 181 1.76 10.44 13.14
C ALA A 181 3.22 10.77 12.82
N PRO A 182 3.63 12.02 13.01
CA PRO A 182 4.98 12.45 12.74
C PRO A 182 5.97 11.77 13.69
N THR A 183 7.18 11.51 13.20
CA THR A 183 8.24 10.85 13.98
C THR A 183 9.40 11.81 14.26
N ASP A 184 10.30 11.45 15.17
CA ASP A 184 11.52 12.22 15.43
C ASP A 184 12.69 11.75 14.52
N LEU A 185 12.41 10.93 13.51
CA LEU A 185 13.39 10.44 12.53
C LEU A 185 13.68 11.52 11.49
N PHE A 186 14.88 11.49 10.91
CA PHE A 186 15.26 12.36 9.79
C PHE A 186 14.70 11.84 8.45
N ILE A 187 13.40 11.59 8.42
CA ILE A 187 12.64 11.11 7.26
C ILE A 187 11.37 11.97 7.20
N PRO A 188 11.07 12.63 6.06
CA PRO A 188 9.87 13.45 5.93
C PRO A 188 8.59 12.65 6.20
N ASP A 189 7.64 13.22 6.94
CA ASP A 189 6.43 12.49 7.36
C ASP A 189 5.63 11.91 6.18
N GLY A 190 5.59 12.64 5.06
CA GLY A 190 4.96 12.18 3.81
C GLY A 190 5.53 10.87 3.24
N SER A 191 6.76 10.48 3.60
CA SER A 191 7.37 9.22 3.13
C SER A 191 6.62 7.99 3.65
N PHE A 192 6.03 8.05 4.84
CA PHE A 192 5.25 6.93 5.39
C PHE A 192 3.95 6.72 4.61
N VAL A 193 3.27 7.81 4.22
CA VAL A 193 2.08 7.76 3.35
C VAL A 193 2.43 7.10 2.01
N ALA A 194 3.50 7.59 1.37
CA ALA A 194 3.96 7.07 0.09
C ALA A 194 4.33 5.58 0.17
N GLY A 195 5.02 5.16 1.23
CA GLY A 195 5.39 3.77 1.47
C GLY A 195 4.17 2.85 1.64
N THR A 196 3.13 3.28 2.36
CA THR A 196 1.90 2.50 2.49
C THR A 196 1.18 2.34 1.16
N VAL A 197 1.04 3.42 0.39
CA VAL A 197 0.42 3.35 -0.94
C VAL A 197 1.23 2.41 -1.85
N GLN A 198 2.55 2.55 -1.87
CA GLN A 198 3.45 1.65 -2.61
C GLN A 198 3.26 0.18 -2.25
N ASN A 199 3.12 -0.13 -0.96
CA ASN A 199 2.96 -1.50 -0.48
C ASN A 199 1.66 -2.13 -1.01
N VAL A 200 0.55 -1.40 -0.96
CA VAL A 200 -0.74 -1.88 -1.48
C VAL A 200 -0.67 -2.13 -2.98
N PHE A 201 -0.10 -1.19 -3.75
CA PHE A 201 0.12 -1.38 -5.19
C PHE A 201 1.04 -2.55 -5.50
N THR A 202 2.13 -2.71 -4.76
CA THR A 202 3.05 -3.85 -4.91
C THR A 202 2.28 -5.17 -4.76
N ARG A 203 1.43 -5.30 -3.74
CA ARG A 203 0.63 -6.51 -3.52
C ARG A 203 -0.38 -6.78 -4.64
N ILE A 204 -1.04 -5.74 -5.15
CA ILE A 204 -1.95 -5.86 -6.30
C ILE A 204 -1.16 -6.34 -7.52
N PHE A 205 -0.04 -5.71 -7.87
CA PHE A 205 0.70 -6.03 -9.08
C PHE A 205 1.54 -7.31 -9.01
N SER A 206 1.97 -7.73 -7.81
CA SER A 206 2.70 -8.98 -7.60
C SER A 206 1.79 -10.18 -7.38
N ASN A 207 0.47 -10.01 -7.51
CA ASN A 207 -0.47 -11.12 -7.37
C ASN A 207 -0.22 -12.18 -8.47
N PRO A 208 -0.33 -13.48 -8.16
CA PRO A 208 -0.06 -14.55 -9.13
C PRO A 208 -1.28 -14.94 -9.98
N TYR A 209 -2.43 -14.27 -9.83
CA TYR A 209 -3.71 -14.71 -10.37
C TYR A 209 -3.99 -14.11 -11.75
N GLU A 210 -3.84 -12.79 -11.86
CA GLU A 210 -4.09 -12.07 -13.10
C GLU A 210 -3.34 -10.74 -13.17
N ALA A 211 -3.20 -10.20 -14.40
CA ALA A 211 -2.64 -8.88 -14.61
C ALA A 211 -3.69 -7.81 -14.23
N ALA A 212 -3.54 -7.20 -13.05
CA ALA A 212 -4.44 -6.16 -12.59
C ALA A 212 -4.42 -4.94 -13.52
N LYS A 213 -5.62 -4.49 -13.91
CA LYS A 213 -5.82 -3.28 -14.73
C LYS A 213 -6.43 -2.17 -13.88
N ILE A 214 -5.62 -1.19 -13.53
CA ILE A 214 -6.01 -0.04 -12.70
C ILE A 214 -6.74 0.99 -13.57
N GLU A 215 -7.97 1.31 -13.22
CA GLU A 215 -8.79 2.28 -13.94
C GLU A 215 -8.57 3.70 -13.44
N ARG A 216 -8.48 3.87 -12.11
CA ARG A 216 -8.31 5.16 -11.46
C ARG A 216 -7.72 5.01 -10.06
N ILE A 217 -7.07 6.07 -9.59
CA ILE A 217 -6.52 6.17 -8.25
C ILE A 217 -7.02 7.47 -7.65
N THR A 218 -7.62 7.42 -6.45
CA THR A 218 -8.08 8.61 -5.74
C THR A 218 -7.56 8.61 -4.33
N LEU A 219 -6.73 9.58 -3.98
CA LEU A 219 -6.16 9.74 -2.66
C LEU A 219 -6.57 11.11 -2.08
N ARG A 220 -6.87 11.14 -0.80
CA ARG A 220 -7.05 12.34 -0.01
C ARG A 220 -6.22 12.23 1.26
N VAL A 221 -5.38 13.23 1.48
CA VAL A 221 -4.57 13.34 2.70
C VAL A 221 -4.98 14.61 3.44
N GLU A 222 -5.47 14.44 4.65
CA GLU A 222 -5.76 15.54 5.57
C GLU A 222 -4.58 15.72 6.54
N SER A 223 -4.01 16.92 6.61
CA SER A 223 -3.01 17.30 7.61
C SER A 223 -3.70 17.88 8.84
N ILE A 224 -3.38 17.28 9.99
CA ILE A 224 -3.93 17.62 11.30
C ILE A 224 -2.78 18.20 12.14
N PRO A 225 -2.87 19.46 12.60
CA PRO A 225 -1.76 20.19 13.23
C PRO A 225 -1.45 19.75 14.67
N GLU A 226 -1.47 18.45 14.92
CA GLU A 226 -1.21 17.79 16.20
C GLU A 226 -0.48 16.47 15.93
N ARG A 227 0.44 16.07 16.80
CA ARG A 227 0.99 14.70 16.81
C ARG A 227 -0.01 13.78 17.53
N ARG A 228 -0.88 13.13 16.77
CA ARG A 228 -1.91 12.22 17.28
C ARG A 228 -1.38 10.80 17.27
N TRP A 229 -0.76 10.43 18.37
CA TRP A 229 -0.21 9.09 18.61
C TRP A 229 -0.32 8.71 20.09
N ALA A 230 -0.56 7.43 20.37
CA ALA A 230 -0.43 6.87 21.71
C ALA A 230 0.11 5.43 21.70
N SER A 231 0.93 5.11 22.70
CA SER A 231 1.38 3.75 22.97
C SER A 231 0.48 3.03 23.99
N ILE A 232 0.25 1.75 23.76
CA ILE A 232 -0.33 0.84 24.75
C ILE A 232 0.77 0.51 25.77
N GLU A 233 0.61 0.95 27.02
CA GLU A 233 1.57 0.66 28.10
C GLU A 233 1.20 -0.58 28.89
N ASN A 234 -0.09 -0.72 29.20
CA ASN A 234 -0.60 -1.82 30.01
C ASN A 234 -2.10 -2.02 29.78
N ALA A 235 -2.60 -3.20 30.15
CA ALA A 235 -4.03 -3.49 30.21
C ALA A 235 -4.34 -4.36 31.44
N TRP A 236 -5.52 -4.19 32.03
CA TRP A 236 -5.99 -5.02 33.14
C TRP A 236 -7.51 -5.12 33.16
N CYS A 237 -8.01 -6.11 33.88
CA CYS A 237 -9.42 -6.25 34.24
C CYS A 237 -9.53 -6.14 35.76
N GLU A 238 -10.65 -5.60 36.26
CA GLU A 238 -10.90 -5.60 37.71
C GLU A 238 -11.18 -7.00 38.26
N LYS A 239 -11.70 -7.88 37.40
CA LYS A 239 -11.97 -9.29 37.70
C LYS A 239 -10.92 -10.16 37.03
N SER A 240 -10.36 -11.09 37.78
CA SER A 240 -9.52 -12.19 37.27
C SER A 240 -10.34 -13.44 36.92
N GLU A 241 -11.60 -13.49 37.35
CA GLU A 241 -12.49 -14.65 37.19
C GLU A 241 -13.88 -14.20 36.73
N VAL A 242 -14.45 -14.90 35.75
CA VAL A 242 -15.67 -14.49 35.03
C VAL A 242 -16.58 -15.66 34.73
N GLN A 243 -17.88 -15.41 34.57
CA GLN A 243 -18.85 -16.40 34.15
C GLN A 243 -19.04 -16.40 32.62
N PRO A 244 -19.43 -17.53 32.01
CA PRO A 244 -19.84 -17.54 30.61
C PRO A 244 -21.00 -16.55 30.37
N GLY A 245 -20.91 -15.75 29.31
CA GLY A 245 -21.88 -14.70 29.00
C GLY A 245 -21.68 -13.37 29.76
N GLU A 246 -20.76 -13.32 30.72
CA GLU A 246 -20.48 -12.09 31.48
C GLU A 246 -19.76 -11.04 30.62
N THR A 247 -20.09 -9.76 30.82
CA THR A 247 -19.35 -8.64 30.23
C THR A 247 -18.34 -8.09 31.23
N VAL A 248 -17.09 -7.90 30.77
CA VAL A 248 -15.95 -7.41 31.56
C VAL A 248 -15.43 -6.14 30.92
N SER A 249 -15.14 -5.12 31.74
CA SER A 249 -14.46 -3.91 31.26
C SER A 249 -12.94 -4.13 31.30
N VAL A 250 -12.30 -4.10 30.12
CA VAL A 250 -10.84 -4.10 29.99
C VAL A 250 -10.37 -2.65 30.06
N LYS A 251 -9.58 -2.32 31.08
CA LYS A 251 -8.94 -1.01 31.24
C LYS A 251 -7.59 -1.03 30.54
N VAL A 252 -7.39 -0.10 29.61
CA VAL A 252 -6.18 0.01 28.81
C VAL A 252 -5.50 1.34 29.10
N LEU A 253 -4.28 1.30 29.62
CA LEU A 253 -3.46 2.48 29.82
C LEU A 253 -2.77 2.86 28.52
N LEU A 254 -3.17 4.00 27.98
CA LEU A 254 -2.58 4.61 26.80
C LEU A 254 -1.72 5.81 27.21
N ARG A 255 -0.51 5.90 26.66
CA ARG A 255 0.36 7.06 26.82
C ARG A 255 0.46 7.84 25.50
N PRO A 256 -0.18 9.01 25.39
CA PRO A 256 -0.01 9.90 24.25
C PRO A 256 1.41 10.48 24.18
N TYR A 257 1.82 10.95 23.01
CA TYR A 257 3.10 11.65 22.87
C TYR A 257 3.12 12.94 23.71
N ARG A 258 4.00 13.01 24.72
CA ARG A 258 4.12 14.14 25.66
C ARG A 258 2.79 14.56 26.31
N GLY A 259 1.84 13.64 26.44
CA GLY A 259 0.55 13.86 27.10
C GLY A 259 0.44 13.13 28.44
N ALA A 260 -0.59 13.47 29.21
CA ALA A 260 -0.96 12.70 30.39
C ALA A 260 -1.45 11.30 29.97
N PRO A 261 -1.10 10.23 30.70
CA PRO A 261 -1.67 8.91 30.46
C PRO A 261 -3.19 8.94 30.59
N LEU A 262 -3.89 8.18 29.74
CA LEU A 262 -5.34 8.06 29.77
C LEU A 262 -5.74 6.58 29.81
N ILE A 263 -6.86 6.29 30.48
CA ILE A 263 -7.41 4.94 30.57
C ILE A 263 -8.58 4.85 29.61
N GLN A 264 -8.49 3.93 28.64
CA GLN A 264 -9.60 3.57 27.77
C GLN A 264 -10.25 2.29 28.31
N GLU A 265 -11.54 2.36 28.57
CA GLU A 265 -12.34 1.18 28.93
C GLU A 265 -12.95 0.55 27.69
N VAL A 266 -12.82 -0.77 27.55
CA VAL A 266 -13.38 -1.54 26.45
C VAL A 266 -14.22 -2.69 27.03
N PRO A 267 -15.56 -2.66 26.88
CA PRO A 267 -16.40 -3.77 27.31
C PRO A 267 -16.21 -4.95 26.35
N ILE A 268 -15.86 -6.11 26.90
CA ILE A 268 -15.81 -7.38 26.17
C ILE A 268 -16.82 -8.35 26.77
N THR A 269 -17.41 -9.20 25.95
CA THR A 269 -18.36 -10.22 26.40
C THR A 269 -17.73 -11.60 26.28
N ILE A 270 -17.70 -12.35 27.39
CA ILE A 270 -17.23 -13.72 27.41
C ILE A 270 -18.26 -14.61 26.72
N PRO A 271 -17.86 -15.48 25.77
CA PRO A 271 -18.81 -16.34 25.08
C PRO A 271 -19.62 -17.21 26.06
N PRO A 272 -20.95 -17.32 25.91
CA PRO A 272 -21.79 -18.17 26.76
C PRO A 272 -21.38 -19.65 26.77
N GLN A 273 -20.72 -20.10 25.70
CA GLN A 273 -20.21 -21.46 25.52
C GLN A 273 -18.79 -21.69 26.07
N ALA A 274 -18.18 -20.69 26.71
CA ALA A 274 -16.84 -20.82 27.27
C ALA A 274 -16.81 -21.90 28.37
N ALA A 275 -15.90 -22.87 28.25
CA ALA A 275 -15.80 -23.96 29.22
C ALA A 275 -15.25 -23.46 30.56
N ARG A 276 -15.92 -23.83 31.66
CA ARG A 276 -15.46 -23.56 33.03
C ARG A 276 -14.08 -24.17 33.27
N GLY A 277 -13.24 -23.47 34.02
CA GLY A 277 -11.84 -23.84 34.27
C GLY A 277 -10.87 -23.43 33.16
N THR A 278 -11.35 -22.86 32.06
CA THR A 278 -10.48 -22.39 30.96
C THR A 278 -9.87 -21.03 31.30
N ILE A 279 -8.58 -20.86 30.98
CA ILE A 279 -7.92 -19.55 31.01
C ILE A 279 -8.01 -18.94 29.61
N LEU A 280 -8.72 -17.83 29.49
CA LEU A 280 -8.78 -17.03 28.27
C LEU A 280 -7.70 -15.94 28.32
N ARG A 281 -7.13 -15.61 27.17
CA ARG A 281 -6.15 -14.54 27.01
C ARG A 281 -6.77 -13.37 26.28
N ILE A 282 -6.82 -12.21 26.92
CA ILE A 282 -7.22 -10.95 26.33
C ILE A 282 -5.97 -10.29 25.77
N LEU A 283 -5.92 -10.11 24.45
CA LEU A 283 -4.85 -9.43 23.75
C LEU A 283 -5.31 -8.02 23.37
N VAL A 284 -4.65 -7.00 23.92
CA VAL A 284 -4.88 -5.60 23.57
C VAL A 284 -3.78 -5.16 22.62
N SER A 285 -4.11 -4.79 21.39
CA SER A 285 -3.13 -4.62 20.32
C SER A 285 -3.44 -3.47 19.37
N ASP A 286 -2.39 -3.03 18.67
CA ASP A 286 -2.51 -2.20 17.48
C ASP A 286 -2.91 -3.02 16.23
N SER A 287 -3.21 -2.30 15.15
CA SER A 287 -3.59 -2.93 13.87
C SER A 287 -2.43 -3.66 13.19
N GLU A 288 -1.18 -3.24 13.38
CA GLU A 288 -0.03 -3.83 12.67
C GLU A 288 0.22 -5.25 13.15
N GLN A 289 0.14 -5.51 14.46
CA GLN A 289 0.24 -6.87 15.00
C GLN A 289 -0.84 -7.80 14.43
N LEU A 290 -2.09 -7.34 14.41
CA LEU A 290 -3.21 -8.13 13.90
C LEU A 290 -3.12 -8.35 12.38
N ASN A 291 -2.79 -7.30 11.61
CA ASN A 291 -2.66 -7.40 10.16
C ASN A 291 -1.43 -8.22 9.75
N ARG A 292 -0.34 -8.20 10.52
CA ARG A 292 0.82 -9.08 10.29
C ARG A 292 0.42 -10.54 10.43
N MET A 293 -0.31 -10.87 11.49
CA MET A 293 -0.81 -12.21 11.72
C MET A 293 -1.71 -12.67 10.55
N THR A 294 -2.69 -11.84 10.15
CA THR A 294 -3.53 -12.11 8.97
C THR A 294 -2.70 -12.30 7.70
N ARG A 295 -1.72 -11.43 7.42
CA ARG A 295 -0.86 -11.53 6.22
C ARG A 295 -0.03 -12.80 6.20
N LEU A 296 0.53 -13.21 7.33
CA LEU A 296 1.27 -14.47 7.43
C LEU A 296 0.40 -15.65 7.02
N PHE A 297 -0.87 -15.68 7.45
CA PHE A 297 -1.81 -16.72 7.05
C PHE A 297 -2.14 -16.67 5.56
N SER A 298 -2.43 -15.49 5.01
CA SER A 298 -2.75 -15.34 3.59
C SER A 298 -1.57 -15.66 2.66
N SER A 299 -0.34 -15.58 3.17
CA SER A 299 0.88 -15.86 2.41
C SER A 299 1.29 -17.34 2.40
N ALA A 300 0.65 -18.19 3.20
CA ALA A 300 0.97 -19.61 3.29
C ALA A 300 0.57 -20.36 2.00
N PRO A 301 1.28 -21.44 1.60
CA PRO A 301 1.00 -22.18 0.37
C PRO A 301 -0.44 -22.70 0.23
N GLN A 302 -1.09 -23.01 1.36
CA GLN A 302 -2.50 -23.41 1.44
C GLN A 302 -3.46 -22.21 1.59
N GLY A 303 -3.01 -21.06 2.10
CA GLY A 303 -3.81 -19.82 2.17
C GLY A 303 -3.88 -19.08 0.84
N ARG A 304 -3.53 -19.74 -0.27
CA ARG A 304 -3.59 -19.15 -1.61
C ARG A 304 -5.03 -18.79 -1.91
N LEU A 305 -5.23 -17.49 -2.02
CA LEU A 305 -6.50 -16.88 -2.41
C LEU A 305 -6.92 -17.43 -3.78
N ALA A 306 -8.22 -17.57 -4.00
CA ALA A 306 -8.81 -18.05 -5.24
C ALA A 306 -8.60 -17.09 -6.42
N GLY A 307 -8.28 -15.81 -6.14
CA GLY A 307 -8.04 -14.80 -7.16
C GLY A 307 -7.77 -13.41 -6.58
N LEU A 308 -7.63 -12.43 -7.46
CA LEU A 308 -7.40 -11.03 -7.10
C LEU A 308 -8.55 -10.45 -6.25
N GLU A 309 -9.80 -10.83 -6.52
CA GLU A 309 -10.96 -10.34 -5.74
C GLU A 309 -10.87 -10.71 -4.26
N GLN A 310 -10.39 -11.91 -3.94
CA GLN A 310 -10.21 -12.32 -2.55
C GLN A 310 -9.01 -11.60 -1.91
N LEU A 311 -7.96 -11.29 -2.67
CA LEU A 311 -6.86 -10.41 -2.22
C LEU A 311 -7.36 -9.00 -1.90
N ILE A 312 -8.19 -8.43 -2.77
CA ILE A 312 -8.83 -7.13 -2.57
C ILE A 312 -9.73 -7.17 -1.32
N THR A 313 -10.50 -8.24 -1.14
CA THR A 313 -11.33 -8.43 0.06
C THR A 313 -10.47 -8.44 1.33
N LEU A 314 -9.32 -9.13 1.32
CA LEU A 314 -8.40 -9.13 2.44
C LEU A 314 -7.78 -7.75 2.70
N LEU A 315 -7.31 -7.06 1.65
CA LEU A 315 -6.81 -5.69 1.74
C LEU A 315 -7.84 -4.75 2.37
N ASN A 316 -9.11 -4.89 1.98
CA ASN A 316 -10.21 -4.08 2.50
C ASN A 316 -10.58 -4.40 3.94
N ARG A 317 -10.31 -5.63 4.40
CA ARG A 317 -10.53 -6.09 5.78
C ARG A 317 -9.37 -5.80 6.72
N GLU A 318 -8.24 -5.28 6.21
CA GLU A 318 -7.14 -4.88 7.06
C GLU A 318 -7.59 -3.83 8.08
N ARG A 319 -7.14 -4.05 9.31
CA ARG A 319 -7.46 -3.23 10.47
C ARG A 319 -6.82 -1.85 10.33
N ARG A 320 -7.56 -0.82 10.73
CA ARG A 320 -7.14 0.58 10.63
C ARG A 320 -6.31 0.96 11.85
N ASN A 321 -5.25 1.73 11.65
CA ASN A 321 -4.30 2.05 12.72
C ASN A 321 -4.75 3.15 13.69
N ASN A 322 -5.94 3.72 13.46
CA ASN A 322 -6.62 4.68 14.33
C ASN A 322 -7.63 3.99 15.28
N ARG A 323 -7.35 2.74 15.66
CA ARG A 323 -8.23 1.95 16.54
C ARG A 323 -7.41 1.16 17.54
N LEU A 324 -7.96 1.04 18.74
CA LEU A 324 -7.50 0.08 19.74
C LEU A 324 -8.28 -1.23 19.54
N TYR A 325 -7.58 -2.35 19.44
CA TYR A 325 -8.20 -3.66 19.30
C TYR A 325 -8.05 -4.47 20.58
N VAL A 326 -9.13 -5.16 20.97
CA VAL A 326 -9.13 -6.12 22.06
C VAL A 326 -9.61 -7.45 21.49
N THR A 327 -8.75 -8.47 21.51
CA THR A 327 -9.01 -9.80 20.98
C THR A 327 -9.03 -10.79 22.14
N LEU A 328 -10.14 -11.49 22.33
CA LEU A 328 -10.25 -12.58 23.30
C LEU A 328 -9.82 -13.88 22.62
N LEU A 329 -8.83 -14.55 23.19
CA LEU A 329 -8.23 -15.76 22.69
C LEU A 329 -8.48 -16.89 23.68
N GLN A 330 -8.81 -18.07 23.17
CA GLN A 330 -9.01 -19.28 23.95
C GLN A 330 -7.89 -20.29 23.65
N PRO A 331 -7.48 -21.13 24.63
CA PRO A 331 -6.34 -22.04 24.52
C PRO A 331 -6.66 -23.32 23.73
N THR A 332 -7.64 -23.25 22.84
CA THR A 332 -7.97 -24.32 21.92
C THR A 332 -7.25 -24.08 20.60
N PRO A 333 -6.57 -25.08 20.05
CA PRO A 333 -5.89 -24.90 18.79
C PRO A 333 -6.86 -24.62 17.64
N THR A 334 -6.49 -23.68 16.78
CA THR A 334 -7.16 -23.48 15.49
C THR A 334 -6.35 -24.20 14.43
N LEU A 335 -7.02 -25.07 13.68
CA LEU A 335 -6.43 -25.64 12.49
C LEU A 335 -6.87 -24.81 11.28
N LEU A 336 -5.91 -24.32 10.52
CA LEU A 336 -6.17 -23.69 9.23
C LEU A 336 -5.92 -24.71 8.12
N VAL A 337 -6.96 -25.01 7.36
CA VAL A 337 -6.90 -25.86 6.17
C VAL A 337 -7.45 -25.04 4.99
N GLU A 338 -6.59 -24.78 4.01
CA GLU A 338 -6.91 -23.93 2.84
C GLU A 338 -7.37 -22.50 3.21
N ASP A 339 -8.59 -22.13 2.83
CA ASP A 339 -9.25 -20.83 3.08
C ASP A 339 -10.19 -20.85 4.29
N LYS A 340 -10.26 -21.97 5.03
CA LYS A 340 -11.19 -22.17 6.15
C LYS A 340 -10.45 -22.21 7.48
N GLU A 341 -10.88 -21.32 8.38
CA GLU A 341 -10.58 -21.40 9.80
C GLU A 341 -11.46 -22.49 10.42
N LEU A 342 -10.84 -23.53 10.97
CA LEU A 342 -11.51 -24.52 11.83
C LEU A 342 -11.18 -24.19 13.29
N PRO A 343 -11.93 -23.27 13.93
CA PRO A 343 -11.75 -22.98 15.34
C PRO A 343 -12.07 -24.24 16.16
N ASN A 344 -11.31 -24.45 17.24
CA ASN A 344 -11.51 -25.52 18.20
C ASN A 344 -11.30 -26.93 17.61
N ALA A 345 -10.25 -27.12 16.79
CA ALA A 345 -9.94 -28.41 16.20
C ALA A 345 -9.61 -29.46 17.30
N PRO A 346 -10.28 -30.63 17.33
CA PRO A 346 -10.01 -31.67 18.31
C PRO A 346 -8.55 -32.16 18.24
N LEU A 347 -7.91 -32.38 19.40
CA LEU A 347 -6.53 -32.91 19.49
C LEU A 347 -6.34 -34.23 18.71
N SER A 348 -7.39 -35.05 18.61
CA SER A 348 -7.38 -36.29 17.82
C SER A 348 -7.27 -36.07 16.31
N GLN A 349 -7.78 -34.96 15.77
CA GLN A 349 -7.63 -34.59 14.36
C GLN A 349 -6.25 -33.96 14.08
N ILE A 350 -5.70 -33.24 15.07
CA ILE A 350 -4.34 -32.66 15.00
C ILE A 350 -3.29 -33.76 14.97
N ASN A 351 -3.39 -34.78 15.84
CA ASN A 351 -2.43 -35.88 15.91
C ASN A 351 -2.39 -36.75 14.64
N VAL A 352 -3.50 -36.86 13.90
CA VAL A 352 -3.55 -37.59 12.62
C VAL A 352 -2.85 -36.82 11.49
N LEU A 353 -2.85 -35.49 11.56
CA LEU A 353 -2.12 -34.61 10.63
C LEU A 353 -0.62 -34.57 10.94
N ASP A 354 -0.25 -34.63 12.22
CA ASP A 354 1.14 -34.63 12.69
C ASP A 354 1.87 -35.96 12.35
N GLN A 355 1.16 -37.10 12.45
CA GLN A 355 1.73 -38.44 12.17
C GLN A 355 1.92 -38.74 10.67
N ARG A 356 1.22 -38.02 9.78
CA ARG A 356 1.39 -38.14 8.33
C ARG A 356 2.06 -36.88 7.78
N ARG A 357 3.31 -36.58 8.18
CA ARG A 357 4.15 -35.47 7.66
C ARG A 357 3.30 -34.27 7.22
N ASN A 358 2.95 -33.36 8.14
CA ASN A 358 2.22 -32.11 7.87
C ASN A 358 1.74 -31.98 6.42
N PRO A 359 0.49 -32.35 6.07
CA PRO A 359 0.00 -32.16 4.72
C PRO A 359 0.31 -30.71 4.30
N VAL A 360 0.86 -30.58 3.09
CA VAL A 360 1.57 -29.39 2.61
C VAL A 360 0.73 -28.12 2.76
N GLY A 361 0.90 -27.42 3.90
CA GLY A 361 0.39 -26.09 4.19
C GLY A 361 -0.57 -25.92 5.39
N SER A 362 -0.81 -26.92 6.25
CA SER A 362 -1.63 -26.71 7.46
C SER A 362 -0.88 -25.87 8.51
N ILE A 363 -1.50 -24.80 9.02
CA ILE A 363 -0.96 -24.00 10.13
C ILE A 363 -1.79 -24.30 11.38
N LEU A 364 -1.10 -24.72 12.44
CA LEU A 364 -1.68 -24.92 13.77
C LEU A 364 -1.43 -23.67 14.61
N LEU A 365 -2.50 -22.97 14.97
CA LEU A 365 -2.44 -21.94 16.00
C LEU A 365 -2.72 -22.60 17.34
N ARG A 366 -1.95 -22.22 18.36
CA ARG A 366 -2.15 -22.72 19.73
C ARG A 366 -3.37 -22.11 20.42
N GLU A 367 -3.90 -21.03 19.86
CA GLU A 367 -5.05 -20.31 20.37
C GLU A 367 -6.04 -20.03 19.23
N SER A 368 -7.31 -19.83 19.57
CA SER A 368 -8.37 -19.43 18.64
C SER A 368 -9.04 -18.14 19.10
N THR A 369 -9.54 -17.34 18.16
CA THR A 369 -10.24 -16.09 18.47
C THR A 369 -11.67 -16.38 18.91
N ALA A 370 -11.98 -16.03 20.16
CA ALA A 370 -13.29 -16.15 20.76
C ALA A 370 -14.13 -14.86 20.60
N GLY A 371 -13.49 -13.72 20.37
CA GLY A 371 -14.14 -12.44 20.07
C GLY A 371 -13.13 -11.34 19.76
N GLU A 372 -13.57 -10.32 19.02
CA GLU A 372 -12.76 -9.14 18.71
C GLU A 372 -13.62 -7.88 18.85
N TRP A 373 -13.11 -6.91 19.60
CA TRP A 373 -13.72 -5.59 19.79
C TRP A 373 -12.73 -4.52 19.34
N SER A 374 -13.26 -3.38 18.90
CA SER A 374 -12.42 -2.23 18.56
C SER A 374 -13.04 -0.92 19.03
N VAL A 375 -12.19 -0.01 19.47
CA VAL A 375 -12.58 1.36 19.81
C VAL A 375 -11.87 2.32 18.85
N PRO A 376 -12.60 3.12 18.06
CA PRO A 376 -11.99 4.14 17.24
C PRO A 376 -11.39 5.23 18.12
N LEU A 377 -10.13 5.53 17.87
CA LEU A 377 -9.38 6.59 18.53
C LEU A 377 -8.92 7.55 17.44
N ASN A 378 -9.02 8.86 17.66
CA ASN A 378 -8.67 9.84 16.63
C ASN A 378 -7.15 10.02 16.49
N GLN A 379 -6.35 8.98 16.74
CA GLN A 379 -4.90 8.98 16.84
C GLN A 379 -4.32 7.61 16.49
N VAL A 380 -3.07 7.57 16.04
CA VAL A 380 -2.36 6.32 15.74
C VAL A 380 -2.09 5.56 17.03
N ILE A 381 -2.39 4.26 17.05
CA ILE A 381 -2.13 3.38 18.19
C ILE A 381 -0.97 2.44 17.88
N SER A 382 -0.07 2.25 18.85
CA SER A 382 1.01 1.26 18.74
C SER A 382 1.22 0.50 20.04
N GLY A 383 1.58 -0.77 19.95
CA GLY A 383 1.98 -1.58 21.09
C GLY A 383 1.08 -2.80 21.30
N LEU A 384 1.33 -3.46 22.43
CA LEU A 384 0.69 -4.72 22.78
C LEU A 384 0.67 -4.88 24.30
N ALA A 385 -0.45 -5.34 24.85
CA ALA A 385 -0.56 -5.82 26.22
C ALA A 385 -1.43 -7.08 26.26
N SER A 386 -1.26 -7.90 27.30
CA SER A 386 -2.04 -9.13 27.46
C SER A 386 -2.48 -9.34 28.90
N VAL A 387 -3.72 -9.80 29.07
CA VAL A 387 -4.33 -10.11 30.36
C VAL A 387 -4.91 -11.50 30.30
N ASN A 388 -4.73 -12.31 31.35
CA ASN A 388 -5.37 -13.61 31.44
C ASN A 388 -6.59 -13.52 32.36
N ILE A 389 -7.66 -14.23 32.00
CA ILE A 389 -8.90 -14.28 32.77
C ILE A 389 -9.43 -15.71 32.82
N ALA A 390 -9.82 -16.17 34.01
CA ALA A 390 -10.29 -17.54 34.22
C ALA A 390 -11.82 -17.62 34.16
N VAL A 391 -12.35 -18.62 33.45
CA VAL A 391 -13.79 -18.88 33.40
C VAL A 391 -14.19 -19.75 34.58
N LYS A 392 -15.13 -19.30 35.40
CA LYS A 392 -15.68 -20.02 36.56
C LYS A 392 -16.85 -20.92 36.21
#